data_AF-A0AAV0P1A0-F1
#
_entry.id   AF-A0AAV0P1A0-F1
#
_cell.length_a   1.000
_cell.length_b   1.000
_cell.length_c   1.000
_cell.angle_alpha   90.00
_cell.angle_beta   90.00
_cell.angle_gamma   90.00
#
_symmetry.space_group_name_H-M   'P 1'
#
loop_
_entity.id
_entity.type
_entity.pdbx_description
1 polymer ?
#
loop_
_entity_poly.entity_id
_entity_poly.type
_entity_poly.pdbx_seq_one_letter_code
_entity_poly.pdbx_strand_id
1 'polypeptide(L)'
;TIGSAPLEDRILRLPGQPEVSFQQYAGYVTVDETQQRKLFYYFVEAETNSTSKPLVLWLNGEANMIYLESPAGVGFSYSQDPSFYNSVNDTITGHYVPQLAQLSVESGSNLCLRTIAKAEDSIDLCIQDEMNKYLNRKYVQQAIHAQLVAVSNWTACTHRVKYDESNLENPTIGVVGSLVGSGIRVLVYSGDQDAAIPFIGTRSLVNRQSKKLGLNTTLPYKPWFDDEKQVGGWTQVYGENNKLAYATIRGASHMAPLSSPKRSLTLFAAFLAGKPLAA
;
A
#
# COMPACT_ATOMS: atom_id res chain seq x y z
N THR A 1 -6.66 23.42 6.99
CA THR A 1 -5.63 22.82 7.88
C THR A 1 -5.87 21.33 7.91
N ILE A 2 -4.84 20.52 7.64
CA ILE A 2 -4.96 19.06 7.84
C ILE A 2 -4.96 18.86 9.36
N GLY A 3 -6.04 18.31 9.90
CA GLY A 3 -6.15 18.05 11.33
C GLY A 3 -5.14 16.98 11.76
N SER A 4 -4.64 17.08 13.00
CA SER A 4 -3.99 15.95 13.66
C SER A 4 -4.97 14.77 13.73
N ALA A 5 -4.45 13.53 13.80
CA ALA A 5 -5.29 12.38 14.11
C ALA A 5 -6.09 12.61 15.42
N PRO A 6 -7.32 12.10 15.55
CA PRO A 6 -8.14 12.32 16.73
C PRO A 6 -7.44 11.80 17.99
N LEU A 7 -7.51 12.56 19.10
CA LEU A 7 -6.84 12.18 20.35
C LEU A 7 -7.48 10.94 20.99
N GLU A 8 -8.78 10.77 20.76
CA GLU A 8 -9.58 9.61 21.12
C GLU A 8 -9.13 8.32 20.42
N ASP A 9 -8.54 8.42 19.22
CA ASP A 9 -8.05 7.25 18.46
C ASP A 9 -6.62 6.85 18.86
N ARG A 10 -5.94 7.58 19.76
CA ARG A 10 -4.53 7.35 20.12
C ARG A 10 -4.33 6.04 20.90
N ILE A 11 -3.52 5.14 20.35
CA ILE A 11 -3.13 3.88 20.97
C ILE A 11 -2.06 4.16 22.05
N LEU A 12 -2.46 4.12 23.32
CA LEU A 12 -1.53 4.34 24.44
C LEU A 12 -0.53 3.20 24.66
N ARG A 13 -0.93 1.96 24.37
CA ARG A 13 -0.07 0.76 24.45
C ARG A 13 -0.62 -0.35 23.58
N LEU A 14 0.16 -0.82 22.62
CA LEU A 14 -0.19 -2.00 21.82
C LEU A 14 0.27 -3.28 22.56
N PRO A 15 -0.61 -4.29 22.75
CA PRO A 15 -0.26 -5.47 23.54
C PRO A 15 0.89 -6.31 22.97
N GLY A 16 2.00 -6.43 23.70
CA GLY A 16 3.20 -7.15 23.24
C GLY A 16 4.18 -6.29 22.44
N GLN A 17 3.84 -5.03 22.14
CA GLN A 17 4.81 -4.03 21.69
C GLN A 17 5.68 -3.59 22.89
N PRO A 18 7.00 -3.41 22.72
CA PRO A 18 7.83 -2.71 23.70
C PRO A 18 7.44 -1.21 23.77
N GLU A 19 8.06 -0.45 24.66
CA GLU A 19 7.90 1.01 24.63
C GLU A 19 8.49 1.59 23.33
N VAL A 20 7.75 2.49 22.70
CA VAL A 20 8.11 3.14 21.43
C VAL A 20 8.03 4.66 21.56
N SER A 21 8.83 5.37 20.77
CA SER A 21 8.91 6.83 20.74
C SER A 21 7.88 7.48 19.80
N PHE A 22 7.36 6.73 18.82
CA PHE A 22 6.38 7.21 17.86
C PHE A 22 4.95 7.17 18.39
N GLN A 23 4.10 8.01 17.80
CA GLN A 23 2.67 8.02 18.05
C GLN A 23 1.96 7.10 17.07
N GLN A 24 0.91 6.44 17.54
CA GLN A 24 0.09 5.52 16.77
C GLN A 24 -1.37 5.67 17.18
N TYR A 25 -2.26 5.55 16.21
CA TYR A 25 -3.69 5.82 16.34
C TYR A 25 -4.44 4.77 15.55
N ALA A 26 -5.61 4.34 16.01
CA ALA A 26 -6.50 3.49 15.24
C ALA A 26 -7.95 3.75 15.66
N GLY A 27 -8.86 3.56 14.71
CA GLY A 27 -10.25 3.93 14.86
C GLY A 27 -11.01 3.81 13.56
N TYR A 28 -12.03 4.64 13.38
CA TYR A 28 -12.97 4.52 12.28
C TYR A 28 -13.24 5.84 11.56
N VAL A 29 -13.05 5.84 10.24
CA VAL A 29 -13.54 6.90 9.36
C VAL A 29 -14.94 6.53 8.88
N THR A 30 -15.93 7.36 9.19
CA THR A 30 -17.30 7.19 8.65
C THR A 30 -17.32 7.65 7.20
N VAL A 31 -17.66 6.75 6.28
CA VAL A 31 -17.72 7.01 4.83
C VAL A 31 -19.16 7.09 4.30
N ASP A 32 -20.14 6.69 5.11
CA ASP A 32 -21.56 6.95 4.88
C ASP A 32 -22.30 6.99 6.22
N GLU A 33 -22.80 8.17 6.61
CA GLU A 33 -23.57 8.33 7.85
C GLU A 33 -24.95 7.69 7.76
N THR A 34 -25.58 7.70 6.58
CA THR A 34 -26.94 7.17 6.37
C THR A 34 -27.00 5.65 6.42
N GLN A 35 -25.97 4.99 5.88
CA GLN A 35 -25.82 3.53 5.88
C GLN A 35 -24.91 3.04 7.03
N GLN A 36 -24.43 3.95 7.88
CA GLN A 36 -23.49 3.68 8.98
C GLN A 36 -22.27 2.86 8.52
N ARG A 37 -21.70 3.20 7.36
CA ARG A 37 -20.51 2.54 6.80
C ARG A 37 -19.26 3.20 7.35
N LYS A 38 -18.38 2.38 7.93
CA LYS A 38 -17.15 2.81 8.58
C LYS A 38 -15.98 1.97 8.09
N LEU A 39 -14.90 2.66 7.72
CA LEU A 39 -13.63 2.02 7.40
C LEU A 39 -12.72 2.11 8.62
N PHE A 40 -12.20 0.96 9.06
CA PHE A 40 -11.16 0.88 10.07
C PHE A 40 -9.85 1.40 9.48
N TYR A 41 -9.17 2.24 10.25
CA TYR A 41 -7.83 2.70 9.92
C TYR A 41 -6.88 2.46 11.09
N TYR A 42 -5.61 2.28 10.75
CA TYR A 42 -4.48 2.32 11.67
C TYR A 42 -3.50 3.36 11.11
N PHE A 43 -2.94 4.18 11.98
CA PHE A 43 -2.04 5.27 11.62
C PHE A 43 -0.80 5.26 12.53
N VAL A 44 0.39 5.36 11.93
CA VAL A 44 1.68 5.46 12.63
C VAL A 44 2.36 6.74 12.18
N GLU A 45 2.73 7.60 13.12
CA GLU A 45 3.60 8.74 12.84
C GLU A 45 5.05 8.28 12.67
N ALA A 46 5.80 8.95 11.80
CA ALA A 46 7.25 8.72 11.70
C ALA A 46 7.95 9.14 13.01
N GLU A 47 8.92 8.32 13.48
CA GLU A 47 9.64 8.55 14.75
C GLU A 47 10.33 9.92 14.84
N THR A 48 10.74 10.48 13.71
CA THR A 48 11.49 11.75 13.65
C THR A 48 10.78 12.78 12.76
N ASN A 49 10.51 13.95 13.34
CA ASN A 49 9.92 15.11 12.66
C ASN A 49 8.61 14.80 11.88
N SER A 50 7.68 14.03 12.47
CA SER A 50 6.45 13.55 11.84
C SER A 50 5.67 14.63 11.07
N THR A 51 5.61 15.86 11.57
CA THR A 51 4.93 16.99 10.91
C THR A 51 5.54 17.41 9.57
N SER A 52 6.82 17.09 9.31
CA SER A 52 7.51 17.33 8.03
C SER A 52 7.53 16.11 7.12
N LYS A 53 7.10 14.96 7.63
CA LYS A 53 7.14 13.66 6.96
C LYS A 53 5.88 13.43 6.14
N PRO A 54 5.98 12.67 5.05
CA PRO A 54 4.87 12.44 4.16
C PRO A 54 3.82 11.50 4.72
N LEU A 55 2.58 11.60 4.23
CA LEU A 55 1.54 10.58 4.45
C LEU A 55 1.60 9.52 3.35
N VAL A 56 1.87 8.28 3.73
CA VAL A 56 1.95 7.10 2.85
C VAL A 56 0.82 6.15 3.18
N LEU A 57 0.11 5.68 2.16
CA LEU A 57 -0.86 4.59 2.26
C LEU A 57 -0.10 3.26 2.09
N TRP A 58 0.34 2.63 3.21
CA TRP A 58 1.06 1.34 3.27
C TRP A 58 2.43 1.35 2.51
N LEU A 59 3.63 1.54 3.12
CA LEU A 59 4.26 0.90 4.30
C LEU A 59 5.51 1.69 4.83
N ASN A 60 6.18 1.14 5.86
CA ASN A 60 7.44 1.54 6.54
C ASN A 60 7.39 2.73 7.52
N GLY A 61 8.09 2.62 8.67
CA GLY A 61 8.17 3.61 9.76
C GLY A 61 8.82 4.97 9.45
N GLU A 62 9.03 5.27 8.17
CA GLU A 62 9.73 6.45 7.66
C GLU A 62 8.83 7.58 7.21
N ALA A 63 7.58 7.21 6.96
CA ALA A 63 6.50 8.08 6.63
C ALA A 63 5.47 8.01 7.75
N ASN A 64 4.60 9.02 7.80
CA ASN A 64 3.33 8.85 8.47
C ASN A 64 2.56 7.80 7.66
N MET A 65 2.39 6.60 8.21
CA MET A 65 1.71 5.50 7.53
C MET A 65 0.24 5.51 7.89
N ILE A 66 -0.65 5.61 6.90
CA ILE A 66 -2.04 5.20 7.08
C ILE A 66 -2.25 3.83 6.44
N TYR A 67 -2.97 3.00 7.16
CA TYR A 67 -3.40 1.66 6.81
C TYR A 67 -4.93 1.69 6.83
N LEU A 68 -5.58 1.30 5.73
CA LEU A 68 -7.03 1.40 5.57
C LEU A 68 -7.60 0.08 5.07
N GLU A 69 -8.43 -0.56 5.88
CA GLU A 69 -9.15 -1.77 5.45
C GLU A 69 -10.38 -1.35 4.64
N SER A 70 -10.51 -1.81 3.40
CA SER A 70 -11.57 -1.35 2.49
C SER A 70 -11.91 -2.41 1.43
N PRO A 71 -13.19 -2.57 1.03
CA PRO A 71 -14.40 -1.90 1.52
C PRO A 71 -14.82 -2.34 2.93
N ALA A 72 -15.91 -1.77 3.43
CA ALA A 72 -16.71 -2.37 4.48
C ALA A 72 -16.98 -3.87 4.17
N GLY A 73 -16.66 -4.76 5.12
CA GLY A 73 -16.64 -6.22 4.95
C GLY A 73 -15.24 -6.84 4.86
N VAL A 74 -14.19 -6.01 4.73
CA VAL A 74 -12.77 -6.38 4.88
C VAL A 74 -12.29 -6.05 6.29
N GLY A 75 -11.69 -7.03 6.97
CA GLY A 75 -11.13 -6.84 8.31
C GLY A 75 -12.14 -6.35 9.35
N PHE A 76 -11.82 -5.25 10.01
CA PHE A 76 -12.67 -4.54 10.98
C PHE A 76 -13.60 -3.50 10.34
N SER A 77 -13.47 -3.20 9.05
CA SER A 77 -14.35 -2.26 8.33
C SER A 77 -15.73 -2.86 8.11
N TYR A 78 -16.80 -2.08 8.33
CA TYR A 78 -18.17 -2.61 8.33
C TYR A 78 -19.24 -1.64 7.80
N SER A 79 -20.35 -2.24 7.38
CA SER A 79 -21.67 -1.63 7.18
C SER A 79 -22.61 -2.19 8.25
N GLN A 80 -23.47 -1.34 8.83
CA GLN A 80 -24.56 -1.84 9.68
C GLN A 80 -25.74 -2.37 8.86
N ASP A 81 -25.93 -1.87 7.64
CA ASP A 81 -26.88 -2.46 6.69
C ASP A 81 -26.34 -3.80 6.16
N PRO A 82 -27.01 -4.94 6.42
CA PRO A 82 -26.61 -6.23 5.88
C PRO A 82 -26.81 -6.36 4.37
N SER A 83 -27.72 -5.56 3.79
CA SER A 83 -28.05 -5.62 2.36
C SER A 83 -26.87 -5.20 1.49
N PHE A 84 -26.05 -4.25 1.99
CA PHE A 84 -24.81 -3.81 1.36
C PHE A 84 -23.90 -4.97 0.94
N TYR A 85 -23.69 -5.97 1.82
CA TYR A 85 -22.81 -7.12 1.56
C TYR A 85 -23.29 -8.02 0.40
N ASN A 86 -24.53 -7.87 -0.07
CA ASN A 86 -24.97 -8.58 -1.27
C ASN A 86 -24.39 -7.98 -2.56
N SER A 87 -24.05 -6.69 -2.53
CA SER A 87 -23.54 -5.90 -3.66
C SER A 87 -22.02 -5.66 -3.64
N VAL A 88 -21.32 -6.00 -2.56
CA VAL A 88 -19.86 -5.84 -2.47
C VAL A 88 -19.17 -6.82 -3.43
N ASN A 89 -18.50 -6.28 -4.44
CA ASN A 89 -17.83 -7.05 -5.48
C ASN A 89 -16.45 -6.48 -5.84
N ASP A 90 -15.79 -7.14 -6.79
CA ASP A 90 -14.49 -6.73 -7.33
C ASP A 90 -14.43 -5.29 -7.86
N THR A 91 -15.50 -4.79 -8.48
CA THR A 91 -15.62 -3.41 -8.98
C THR A 91 -15.48 -2.38 -7.85
N ILE A 92 -15.84 -2.78 -6.62
CA ILE A 92 -15.64 -1.97 -5.41
C ILE A 92 -14.22 -2.13 -4.84
N THR A 93 -13.57 -3.30 -4.94
CA THR A 93 -12.18 -3.50 -4.43
C THR A 93 -11.05 -3.11 -5.39
N GLY A 94 -11.18 -3.40 -6.68
CA GLY A 94 -10.06 -3.48 -7.64
C GLY A 94 -9.48 -2.14 -8.08
N HIS A 95 -10.11 -1.03 -7.67
CA HIS A 95 -9.81 0.29 -8.19
C HIS A 95 -9.34 1.31 -7.14
N TYR A 96 -9.20 0.95 -5.86
CA TYR A 96 -8.90 1.93 -4.80
C TYR A 96 -7.67 2.79 -5.05
N VAL A 97 -6.47 2.22 -5.24
CA VAL A 97 -5.26 3.04 -5.48
C VAL A 97 -5.36 3.86 -6.77
N PRO A 98 -5.81 3.29 -7.92
CA PRO A 98 -6.13 4.06 -9.13
C PRO A 98 -7.12 5.23 -8.93
N GLN A 99 -8.26 4.98 -8.29
CA GLN A 99 -9.33 5.97 -8.09
C GLN A 99 -8.98 7.00 -7.01
N LEU A 100 -8.35 6.61 -5.90
CA LEU A 100 -7.87 7.56 -4.89
C LEU A 100 -6.80 8.49 -5.47
N ALA A 101 -5.92 7.98 -6.33
CA ALA A 101 -4.96 8.82 -7.05
C ALA A 101 -5.67 9.78 -8.02
N GLN A 102 -6.67 9.31 -8.77
CA GLN A 102 -7.49 10.16 -9.66
C GLN A 102 -8.29 11.23 -8.88
N LEU A 103 -8.98 10.85 -7.80
CA LEU A 103 -9.69 11.76 -6.91
C LEU A 103 -8.75 12.77 -6.23
N SER A 104 -7.50 12.38 -5.96
CA SER A 104 -6.46 13.31 -5.46
C SER A 104 -6.08 14.37 -6.50
N VAL A 105 -6.01 13.99 -7.79
CA VAL A 105 -5.84 14.94 -8.90
C VAL A 105 -7.06 15.86 -9.04
N GLU A 106 -8.26 15.28 -9.10
CA GLU A 106 -9.52 16.00 -9.29
C GLU A 106 -9.84 16.98 -8.14
N SER A 107 -9.46 16.63 -6.90
CA SER A 107 -9.60 17.50 -5.73
C SER A 107 -8.46 18.52 -5.55
N GLY A 108 -7.40 18.47 -6.37
CA GLY A 108 -6.23 19.33 -6.22
C GLY A 108 -5.39 19.06 -4.96
N SER A 109 -5.51 17.88 -4.36
CA SER A 109 -4.88 17.52 -3.09
C SER A 109 -3.41 17.12 -3.27
N ASN A 110 -2.49 18.02 -2.90
CA ASN A 110 -1.04 17.80 -3.01
C ASN A 110 -0.49 16.82 -1.95
N LEU A 111 -0.63 15.51 -2.18
CA LEU A 111 0.02 14.47 -1.38
C LEU A 111 1.52 14.37 -1.71
N CYS A 112 2.37 15.00 -0.90
CA CYS A 112 3.83 15.08 -1.15
C CYS A 112 4.62 14.03 -0.33
N LEU A 113 5.57 13.32 -0.95
CA LEU A 113 6.21 12.11 -0.38
C LEU A 113 7.76 12.15 -0.26
N ARG A 114 8.39 12.04 0.95
CA ARG A 114 9.87 12.00 1.17
C ARG A 114 10.41 11.24 2.46
N THR A 115 11.09 10.08 2.28
CA THR A 115 12.38 9.55 2.90
C THR A 115 12.61 9.33 4.45
N ILE A 116 13.45 8.43 5.05
CA ILE A 116 14.35 7.24 4.70
C ILE A 116 14.98 6.60 6.00
N ALA A 117 14.87 5.27 6.24
CA ALA A 117 15.61 4.33 7.14
C ALA A 117 14.79 3.01 7.45
N LYS A 118 15.24 2.07 8.29
CA LYS A 118 15.99 0.82 7.92
C LYS A 118 15.22 -0.45 8.40
N ALA A 119 15.44 -1.64 7.79
CA ALA A 119 14.73 -2.89 8.14
C ALA A 119 15.65 -4.13 8.28
N GLU A 120 15.24 -5.11 9.11
CA GLU A 120 15.91 -6.39 9.41
C GLU A 120 15.18 -7.62 8.81
N ASP A 121 15.86 -8.76 8.71
CA ASP A 121 15.44 -9.94 7.93
C ASP A 121 15.22 -11.21 8.79
N SER A 122 13.96 -11.68 8.89
CA SER A 122 13.61 -13.10 9.08
C SER A 122 12.16 -13.35 8.63
N ILE A 123 11.92 -14.34 7.76
CA ILE A 123 10.58 -14.61 7.18
C ILE A 123 9.88 -15.73 7.95
N ASP A 124 8.75 -15.41 8.59
CA ASP A 124 7.81 -16.41 9.13
C ASP A 124 6.76 -16.79 8.07
N LEU A 125 6.68 -18.09 7.75
CA LEU A 125 5.69 -18.63 6.80
C LEU A 125 4.27 -18.68 7.38
N CYS A 126 4.12 -18.65 8.70
CA CYS A 126 2.86 -18.72 9.43
C CYS A 126 2.34 -17.35 9.89
N ILE A 127 2.93 -16.24 9.39
CA ILE A 127 2.61 -14.88 9.83
C ILE A 127 1.11 -14.52 9.74
N GLN A 128 0.38 -15.12 8.79
CA GLN A 128 -1.07 -14.96 8.65
C GLN A 128 -1.85 -15.56 9.83
N ASP A 129 -1.44 -16.74 10.31
CA ASP A 129 -2.08 -17.39 11.46
C ASP A 129 -1.79 -16.65 12.76
N GLU A 130 -0.56 -16.17 12.96
CA GLU A 130 -0.22 -15.36 14.12
C GLU A 130 -0.91 -13.99 14.10
N MET A 131 -1.04 -13.35 12.93
CA MET A 131 -1.83 -12.13 12.77
C MET A 131 -3.31 -12.36 13.08
N ASN A 132 -3.91 -13.45 12.55
CA ASN A 132 -5.28 -13.85 12.87
C ASN A 132 -5.46 -14.10 14.38
N LYS A 133 -4.54 -14.83 15.03
CA LYS A 133 -4.56 -15.07 16.50
C LYS A 133 -4.38 -13.78 17.30
N TYR A 134 -3.59 -12.83 16.79
CA TYR A 134 -3.30 -11.58 17.47
C TYR A 134 -4.50 -10.61 17.42
N LEU A 135 -5.02 -10.34 16.23
CA LEU A 135 -6.13 -9.38 16.02
C LEU A 135 -7.49 -9.88 16.54
N ASN A 136 -7.63 -11.18 16.83
CA ASN A 136 -8.81 -11.73 17.52
C ASN A 136 -8.75 -11.68 19.06
N ARG A 137 -7.66 -11.18 19.65
CA ARG A 137 -7.59 -10.96 21.11
C ARG A 137 -8.40 -9.71 21.48
N LYS A 138 -9.40 -9.86 22.36
CA LYS A 138 -10.26 -8.74 22.81
C LYS A 138 -9.47 -7.52 23.32
N TYR A 139 -8.37 -7.75 24.03
CA TYR A 139 -7.52 -6.67 24.55
C TYR A 139 -6.67 -5.99 23.47
N VAL A 140 -6.39 -6.66 22.34
CA VAL A 140 -5.79 -6.04 21.15
C VAL A 140 -6.82 -5.17 20.45
N GLN A 141 -8.02 -5.70 20.21
CA GLN A 141 -9.14 -4.95 19.60
C GLN A 141 -9.46 -3.68 20.38
N GLN A 142 -9.56 -3.77 21.72
CA GLN A 142 -9.74 -2.62 22.59
C GLN A 142 -8.60 -1.60 22.48
N ALA A 143 -7.34 -2.04 22.43
CA ALA A 143 -6.18 -1.15 22.35
C ALA A 143 -6.08 -0.41 21.01
N ILE A 144 -6.60 -0.99 19.92
CA ILE A 144 -6.65 -0.37 18.58
C ILE A 144 -8.03 0.20 18.24
N HIS A 145 -8.93 0.30 19.23
CA HIS A 145 -10.31 0.77 19.11
C HIS A 145 -11.18 0.04 18.07
N ALA A 146 -10.78 -1.16 17.66
CA ALA A 146 -11.47 -1.99 16.68
C ALA A 146 -12.67 -2.73 17.28
N GLN A 147 -13.66 -3.00 16.43
CA GLN A 147 -14.89 -3.71 16.77
C GLN A 147 -15.20 -4.76 15.70
N LEU A 148 -15.65 -5.94 16.14
CA LEU A 148 -16.18 -6.97 15.25
C LEU A 148 -17.69 -6.73 15.06
N VAL A 149 -18.06 -6.16 13.93
CA VAL A 149 -19.47 -5.88 13.58
C VAL A 149 -19.89 -6.78 12.42
N ALA A 150 -21.04 -7.45 12.58
CA ALA A 150 -21.57 -8.47 11.67
C ALA A 150 -20.66 -9.69 11.39
N VAL A 151 -19.46 -9.77 11.97
CA VAL A 151 -18.53 -10.92 11.91
C VAL A 151 -18.22 -11.42 13.33
N SER A 152 -17.88 -12.71 13.46
CA SER A 152 -17.50 -13.31 14.75
C SER A 152 -16.00 -13.24 15.06
N ASN A 153 -15.16 -13.23 14.02
CA ASN A 153 -13.70 -13.14 14.08
C ASN A 153 -13.20 -12.17 12.98
N TRP A 154 -12.06 -11.53 13.20
CA TRP A 154 -11.26 -10.88 12.16
C TRP A 154 -10.52 -11.95 11.34
N THR A 155 -10.40 -11.76 10.03
CA THR A 155 -9.61 -12.62 9.13
C THR A 155 -8.89 -11.79 8.09
N ALA A 156 -7.66 -12.17 7.74
CA ALA A 156 -6.83 -11.48 6.76
C ALA A 156 -7.47 -11.35 5.36
N CYS A 157 -8.25 -12.35 4.96
CA CYS A 157 -9.05 -12.35 3.73
C CYS A 157 -10.53 -12.56 4.09
N THR A 158 -11.44 -12.09 3.23
CA THR A 158 -12.89 -12.16 3.43
C THR A 158 -13.58 -12.78 2.21
N HIS A 159 -14.57 -13.64 2.44
CA HIS A 159 -15.43 -14.18 1.38
C HIS A 159 -16.70 -13.34 1.15
N ARG A 160 -16.81 -12.16 1.79
CA ARG A 160 -17.95 -11.24 1.60
C ARG A 160 -17.86 -10.43 0.32
N VAL A 161 -16.64 -10.17 -0.16
CA VAL A 161 -16.41 -9.57 -1.47
C VAL A 161 -16.59 -10.67 -2.52
N LYS A 162 -17.51 -10.45 -3.45
CA LYS A 162 -17.76 -11.36 -4.58
C LYS A 162 -16.90 -10.96 -5.77
N TYR A 163 -15.82 -11.69 -6.02
CA TYR A 163 -15.00 -11.48 -7.21
C TYR A 163 -15.64 -12.19 -8.41
N ASP A 164 -15.65 -11.52 -9.56
CA ASP A 164 -15.94 -12.14 -10.85
C ASP A 164 -14.62 -12.48 -11.53
N GLU A 165 -14.33 -13.77 -11.65
CA GLU A 165 -13.06 -14.27 -12.23
C GLU A 165 -12.83 -13.77 -13.67
N SER A 166 -13.89 -13.41 -14.41
CA SER A 166 -13.76 -12.82 -15.75
C SER A 166 -13.11 -11.43 -15.72
N ASN A 167 -13.21 -10.70 -14.60
CA ASN A 167 -12.60 -9.38 -14.44
C ASN A 167 -11.06 -9.45 -14.26
N LEU A 168 -10.47 -10.63 -14.06
CA LEU A 168 -9.02 -10.82 -14.11
C LEU A 168 -8.41 -10.48 -15.48
N GLU A 169 -9.19 -10.58 -16.56
CA GLU A 169 -8.75 -10.23 -17.91
C GLU A 169 -8.82 -8.72 -18.20
N ASN A 170 -9.47 -7.92 -17.33
CA ASN A 170 -9.65 -6.49 -17.55
C ASN A 170 -8.34 -5.70 -17.32
N PRO A 171 -7.80 -5.02 -18.36
CA PRO A 171 -6.45 -4.43 -18.29
C PRO A 171 -6.42 -3.09 -17.55
N THR A 172 -6.06 -3.11 -16.26
CA THR A 172 -5.90 -1.90 -15.42
C THR A 172 -4.75 -0.96 -15.83
N ILE A 173 -3.86 -1.40 -16.74
CA ILE A 173 -2.71 -0.61 -17.24
C ILE A 173 -3.13 0.73 -17.88
N GLY A 174 -4.39 0.86 -18.32
CA GLY A 174 -4.95 2.13 -18.79
C GLY A 174 -4.91 3.23 -17.73
N VAL A 175 -5.13 2.91 -16.45
CA VAL A 175 -5.12 3.91 -15.38
C VAL A 175 -3.71 4.37 -15.03
N VAL A 176 -2.72 3.46 -15.05
CA VAL A 176 -1.29 3.83 -15.00
C VAL A 176 -0.97 4.82 -16.13
N GLY A 177 -1.54 4.60 -17.32
CA GLY A 177 -1.51 5.54 -18.43
C GLY A 177 -2.03 6.93 -18.07
N SER A 178 -3.25 7.00 -17.55
CA SER A 178 -3.91 8.25 -17.16
C SER A 178 -3.14 9.01 -16.08
N LEU A 179 -2.70 8.34 -15.01
CA LEU A 179 -1.95 8.97 -13.90
C LEU A 179 -0.65 9.61 -14.38
N VAL A 180 0.12 8.90 -15.22
CA VAL A 180 1.36 9.44 -15.81
C VAL A 180 1.06 10.58 -16.80
N GLY A 181 -0.05 10.50 -17.53
CA GLY A 181 -0.56 11.59 -18.39
C GLY A 181 -0.88 12.86 -17.61
N SER A 182 -1.51 12.72 -16.44
CA SER A 182 -1.79 13.81 -15.48
C SER A 182 -0.55 14.35 -14.75
N GLY A 183 0.65 13.82 -15.04
CA GLY A 183 1.92 14.28 -14.46
C GLY A 183 2.30 13.64 -13.12
N ILE A 184 1.55 12.66 -12.62
CA ILE A 184 1.94 11.87 -11.45
C ILE A 184 3.11 10.96 -11.83
N ARG A 185 4.16 10.94 -11.00
CA ARG A 185 5.23 9.94 -11.12
C ARG A 185 4.73 8.59 -10.64
N VAL A 186 4.78 7.57 -11.49
CA VAL A 186 4.35 6.21 -11.15
C VAL A 186 5.53 5.24 -11.17
N LEU A 187 5.68 4.46 -10.10
CA LEU A 187 6.55 3.30 -10.05
C LEU A 187 5.69 2.04 -10.02
N VAL A 188 5.92 1.14 -10.98
CA VAL A 188 5.38 -0.23 -10.96
C VAL A 188 6.54 -1.16 -10.59
N TYR A 189 6.34 -2.04 -9.61
CA TYR A 189 7.37 -3.01 -9.21
C TYR A 189 6.84 -4.45 -9.13
N SER A 190 7.75 -5.42 -9.07
CA SER A 190 7.43 -6.85 -8.94
C SER A 190 8.51 -7.58 -8.15
N GLY A 191 8.13 -8.56 -7.32
CA GLY A 191 9.07 -9.57 -6.86
C GLY A 191 9.43 -10.52 -8.02
N ASP A 192 10.70 -10.88 -8.18
CA ASP A 192 11.12 -11.74 -9.31
C ASP A 192 10.89 -13.24 -9.08
N GLN A 193 10.50 -13.64 -7.86
CA GLN A 193 10.06 -15.01 -7.51
C GLN A 193 8.53 -15.14 -7.45
N ASP A 194 7.78 -14.12 -7.85
CA ASP A 194 6.32 -14.21 -7.93
C ASP A 194 5.87 -15.06 -9.14
N ALA A 195 5.30 -16.23 -8.86
CA ALA A 195 4.70 -17.11 -9.85
C ALA A 195 3.20 -16.81 -10.12
N ALA A 196 2.53 -16.07 -9.23
CA ALA A 196 1.12 -15.70 -9.41
C ALA A 196 0.99 -14.55 -10.42
N ILE A 197 1.82 -13.50 -10.31
CA ILE A 197 1.90 -12.39 -11.26
C ILE A 197 3.34 -12.21 -11.78
N PRO A 198 3.80 -13.03 -12.75
CA PRO A 198 5.18 -13.03 -13.20
C PRO A 198 5.66 -11.69 -13.75
N PHE A 199 6.80 -11.22 -13.24
CA PHE A 199 7.37 -9.89 -13.53
C PHE A 199 7.52 -9.57 -15.03
N ILE A 200 7.73 -10.59 -15.87
CA ILE A 200 7.87 -10.47 -17.33
C ILE A 200 6.59 -9.88 -17.97
N GLY A 201 5.41 -10.29 -17.49
CA GLY A 201 4.12 -9.78 -17.95
C GLY A 201 3.95 -8.30 -17.59
N THR A 202 4.17 -7.97 -16.32
CA THR A 202 4.13 -6.60 -15.78
C THR A 202 5.09 -5.66 -16.53
N ARG A 203 6.35 -6.07 -16.71
CA ARG A 203 7.34 -5.31 -17.50
C ARG A 203 6.87 -5.06 -18.92
N SER A 204 6.29 -6.08 -19.57
CA SER A 204 5.78 -5.98 -20.94
C SER A 204 4.58 -5.03 -21.05
N LEU A 205 3.71 -4.98 -20.04
CA LEU A 205 2.61 -4.02 -19.94
C LEU A 205 3.14 -2.59 -19.78
N VAL A 206 4.05 -2.35 -18.84
CA VAL A 206 4.65 -1.01 -18.61
C VAL A 206 5.40 -0.51 -19.85
N ASN A 207 6.18 -1.37 -20.52
CA ASN A 207 6.92 -1.02 -21.73
C ASN A 207 6.02 -0.79 -22.97
N ARG A 208 4.82 -1.38 -23.02
CA ARG A 208 3.81 -1.02 -24.02
C ARG A 208 3.12 0.30 -23.67
N GLN A 209 2.88 0.56 -22.38
CA GLN A 209 2.22 1.78 -21.93
C GLN A 209 3.11 3.01 -22.09
N SER A 210 4.42 2.92 -21.82
CA SER A 210 5.36 4.03 -22.05
C SER A 210 5.40 4.45 -23.52
N LYS A 211 5.37 3.47 -24.46
CA LYS A 211 5.26 3.73 -25.90
C LYS A 211 3.94 4.39 -26.29
N LYS A 212 2.80 3.95 -25.74
CA LYS A 212 1.49 4.59 -25.95
C LYS A 212 1.46 6.05 -25.48
N LEU A 213 2.20 6.37 -24.42
CA LEU A 213 2.35 7.72 -23.87
C LEU A 213 3.44 8.56 -24.56
N GLY A 214 4.13 8.04 -25.59
CA GLY A 214 5.23 8.74 -26.25
C GLY A 214 6.47 8.97 -25.38
N LEU A 215 6.64 8.20 -24.29
CA LEU A 215 7.75 8.39 -23.35
C LEU A 215 9.03 7.69 -23.84
N ASN A 216 10.06 8.49 -24.08
CA ASN A 216 11.41 7.99 -24.34
C ASN A 216 11.96 7.19 -23.15
N THR A 217 12.75 6.14 -23.41
CA THR A 217 13.47 5.42 -22.34
C THR A 217 14.65 6.27 -21.88
N THR A 218 14.58 6.79 -20.66
CA THR A 218 15.62 7.63 -20.04
C THR A 218 16.63 6.81 -19.24
N LEU A 219 16.24 5.61 -18.79
CA LEU A 219 17.17 4.60 -18.25
C LEU A 219 16.85 3.24 -18.88
N PRO A 220 17.77 2.63 -19.67
CA PRO A 220 17.55 1.29 -20.25
C PRO A 220 17.47 0.23 -19.14
N TYR A 221 16.91 -0.94 -19.46
CA TYR A 221 16.78 -2.03 -18.49
C TYR A 221 18.14 -2.56 -18.05
N LYS A 222 18.52 -2.29 -16.79
CA LYS A 222 19.82 -2.66 -16.22
C LYS A 222 19.69 -3.03 -14.73
N PRO A 223 20.66 -3.76 -14.13
CA PRO A 223 20.62 -4.05 -12.71
C PRO A 223 20.66 -2.77 -11.86
N TRP A 224 20.03 -2.80 -10.70
CA TRP A 224 20.23 -1.81 -9.64
C TRP A 224 20.83 -2.46 -8.39
N PHE A 225 21.47 -1.64 -7.56
CA PHE A 225 22.24 -2.09 -6.40
C PHE A 225 21.70 -1.52 -5.09
N ASP A 226 21.73 -2.34 -4.04
CA ASP A 226 21.45 -1.90 -2.67
C ASP A 226 22.68 -1.21 -2.03
N ASP A 227 22.52 -0.70 -0.81
CA ASP A 227 23.57 0.04 -0.09
C ASP A 227 24.84 -0.80 0.17
N GLU A 228 24.74 -2.13 0.12
CA GLU A 228 25.85 -3.08 0.25
C GLU A 228 26.47 -3.46 -1.10
N LYS A 229 26.07 -2.77 -2.17
CA LYS A 229 26.50 -2.98 -3.56
C LYS A 229 26.15 -4.38 -4.08
N GLN A 230 25.18 -5.06 -3.48
CA GLN A 230 24.61 -6.29 -4.03
C GLN A 230 23.53 -5.93 -5.06
N VAL A 231 23.30 -6.82 -6.04
CA VAL A 231 22.24 -6.62 -7.03
C VAL A 231 20.88 -6.74 -6.34
N GLY A 232 20.20 -5.62 -6.15
CA GLY A 232 18.87 -5.54 -5.56
C GLY A 232 17.76 -5.94 -6.53
N GLY A 233 18.02 -5.87 -7.84
CA GLY A 233 17.10 -6.27 -8.91
C GLY A 233 17.45 -5.59 -10.23
N TRP A 234 16.46 -5.32 -11.07
CA TRP A 234 16.61 -4.62 -12.34
C TRP A 234 15.62 -3.46 -12.46
N THR A 235 15.97 -2.39 -13.18
CA THR A 235 15.13 -1.20 -13.33
C THR A 235 15.16 -0.66 -14.76
N GLN A 236 14.09 0.00 -15.18
CA GLN A 236 13.95 0.72 -16.45
C GLN A 236 13.08 1.96 -16.23
N VAL A 237 13.47 3.10 -16.79
CA VAL A 237 12.80 4.40 -16.56
C VAL A 237 12.45 5.07 -17.87
N TYR A 238 11.28 5.71 -17.90
CA TYR A 238 10.69 6.36 -19.07
C TYR A 238 10.26 7.79 -18.75
N GLY A 239 10.51 8.68 -19.70
CA GLY A 239 10.21 10.11 -19.60
C GLY A 239 11.20 10.88 -18.72
N GLU A 240 11.20 12.19 -18.91
CA GLU A 240 11.90 13.15 -18.04
C GLU A 240 11.35 13.08 -16.60
N ASN A 241 12.17 13.48 -15.63
CA ASN A 241 11.81 13.52 -14.20
C ASN A 241 11.27 12.19 -13.63
N ASN A 242 11.65 11.06 -14.23
CA ASN A 242 11.26 9.70 -13.81
C ASN A 242 9.73 9.52 -13.78
N LYS A 243 9.01 10.06 -14.78
CA LYS A 243 7.54 10.00 -14.91
C LYS A 243 6.96 8.59 -14.76
N LEU A 244 7.58 7.60 -15.39
CA LEU A 244 7.20 6.19 -15.28
C LEU A 244 8.43 5.33 -15.07
N ALA A 245 8.47 4.59 -13.98
CA ALA A 245 9.54 3.66 -13.66
C ALA A 245 9.00 2.23 -13.51
N TYR A 246 9.82 1.26 -13.92
CA TYR A 246 9.64 -0.15 -13.63
C TYR A 246 10.84 -0.68 -12.84
N ALA A 247 10.60 -1.55 -11.87
CA ALA A 247 11.66 -2.26 -11.17
C ALA A 247 11.26 -3.68 -10.72
N THR A 248 12.23 -4.59 -10.69
CA THR A 248 12.10 -5.86 -9.98
C THR A 248 12.88 -5.83 -8.68
N ILE A 249 12.46 -6.66 -7.72
CA ILE A 249 13.17 -6.90 -6.46
C ILE A 249 13.64 -8.35 -6.46
N ARG A 250 14.96 -8.54 -6.41
CA ARG A 250 15.62 -9.84 -6.53
C ARG A 250 15.40 -10.70 -5.30
N GLY A 251 14.87 -11.91 -5.51
CA GLY A 251 14.56 -12.90 -4.48
C GLY A 251 13.22 -12.67 -3.77
N ALA A 252 12.46 -11.65 -4.17
CA ALA A 252 11.21 -11.28 -3.50
C ALA A 252 10.01 -12.02 -4.11
N SER A 253 9.05 -12.38 -3.27
CA SER A 253 7.77 -13.00 -3.63
C SER A 253 6.72 -11.97 -4.03
N HIS A 254 5.47 -12.42 -4.24
CA HIS A 254 4.30 -11.56 -4.44
C HIS A 254 4.20 -10.47 -3.35
N MET A 255 4.43 -10.84 -2.08
CA MET A 255 4.57 -9.90 -0.96
C MET A 255 6.04 -9.48 -0.83
N ALA A 256 6.51 -8.62 -1.74
CA ALA A 256 7.93 -8.26 -1.80
C ALA A 256 8.47 -7.56 -0.53
N PRO A 257 7.73 -6.65 0.15
CA PRO A 257 8.19 -6.07 1.43
C PRO A 257 8.32 -7.09 2.57
N LEU A 258 7.54 -8.18 2.57
CA LEU A 258 7.65 -9.25 3.56
C LEU A 258 8.88 -10.14 3.31
N SER A 259 9.18 -10.41 2.04
CA SER A 259 10.20 -11.39 1.62
C SER A 259 11.56 -10.78 1.29
N SER A 260 11.66 -9.45 1.18
CA SER A 260 12.89 -8.71 0.94
C SER A 260 12.76 -7.27 1.46
N PRO A 261 12.53 -7.07 2.78
CA PRO A 261 12.18 -5.77 3.36
C PRO A 261 13.24 -4.70 3.07
N LYS A 262 14.53 -5.02 3.26
CA LYS A 262 15.66 -4.13 3.00
C LYS A 262 15.69 -3.59 1.55
N ARG A 263 15.51 -4.46 0.56
CA ARG A 263 15.51 -4.08 -0.86
C ARG A 263 14.24 -3.32 -1.25
N SER A 264 13.09 -3.73 -0.72
CA SER A 264 11.82 -3.02 -0.89
C SER A 264 11.89 -1.59 -0.34
N LEU A 265 12.53 -1.41 0.81
CA LEU A 265 12.81 -0.10 1.39
C LEU A 265 13.75 0.74 0.51
N THR A 266 14.84 0.19 -0.03
CA THR A 266 15.74 0.90 -0.97
C THR A 266 14.97 1.40 -2.21
N LEU A 267 14.13 0.53 -2.79
CA LEU A 267 13.27 0.86 -3.93
C LEU A 267 12.27 1.98 -3.59
N PHE A 268 11.61 1.87 -2.44
CA PHE A 268 10.63 2.85 -1.96
C PHE A 268 11.29 4.21 -1.68
N ALA A 269 12.43 4.21 -1.00
CA ALA A 269 13.25 5.38 -0.70
C ALA A 269 13.63 6.18 -1.96
N ALA A 270 14.09 5.51 -3.01
CA ALA A 270 14.45 6.15 -4.28
C ALA A 270 13.23 6.81 -4.94
N PHE A 271 12.09 6.12 -4.98
CA PHE A 271 10.83 6.64 -5.52
C PHE A 271 10.36 7.91 -4.80
N LEU A 272 10.38 7.91 -3.46
CA LEU A 272 10.04 9.08 -2.66
C LEU A 272 11.01 10.24 -2.90
N ALA A 273 12.31 9.96 -2.95
CA ALA A 273 13.34 10.97 -3.22
C ALA A 273 13.28 11.57 -4.65
N GLY A 274 12.42 11.05 -5.54
CA GLY A 274 12.33 11.48 -6.94
C GLY A 274 13.47 10.96 -7.81
N LYS A 275 14.29 10.03 -7.31
CA LYS A 275 15.53 9.57 -7.94
C LYS A 275 15.32 8.22 -8.63
N PRO A 276 16.05 7.92 -9.72
CA PRO A 276 16.15 6.55 -10.21
C PRO A 276 16.90 5.68 -9.18
N LEU A 277 16.71 4.36 -9.26
CA LEU A 277 17.50 3.41 -8.49
C LEU A 277 18.97 3.46 -8.91
N ALA A 278 19.88 3.27 -7.95
CA ALA A 278 21.32 3.29 -8.18
C ALA A 278 21.73 2.10 -9.06
N ALA A 279 22.28 2.38 -10.24
CA ALA A 279 22.43 1.43 -11.34
C ALA A 279 23.52 1.86 -12.32
#